data_AF-A0A857A814-F1
#
_entry.id   AF-A0A857A814-F1
#
_cell.length_a   1.000
_cell.length_b   1.000
_cell.length_c   1.000
_cell.angle_alpha   90.00
_cell.angle_beta   90.00
_cell.angle_gamma   90.00
#
_symmetry.space_group_name_H-M   'P 1'
#
loop_
_entity.id
_entity.type
_entity.pdbx_description
1 polymer ?
#
loop_
_entity_poly.entity_id
_entity_poly.type
_entity_poly.pdbx_seq_one_letter_code
_entity_poly.pdbx_strand_id
1 'polypeptide(L)'
;MSPVLITKILMGTLGCVPAYDRFFQDGVAKYKVTTQEYSPESVLRLVDFYEAHNDRLEEVRRGMKRDDLIYPQMKVLDMGFWQIGFETS
;
A
#
# COMPACT_ATOMS: atom_id res chain seq x y z
N MET A 1 13.32 8.08 -15.44
CA MET A 1 13.39 6.96 -14.47
C MET A 1 11.99 6.39 -14.30
N SER A 2 11.82 5.07 -14.18
CA SER A 2 10.47 4.47 -14.09
C SER A 2 9.81 4.80 -12.73
N PRO A 3 8.59 5.39 -12.70
CA PRO A 3 7.86 5.63 -11.45
C PRO A 3 7.67 4.37 -10.60
N VAL A 4 7.50 3.20 -11.22
CA VAL A 4 7.40 1.90 -10.55
C VAL A 4 8.70 1.52 -9.85
N LEU A 5 9.85 1.80 -10.48
CA LEU A 5 11.14 1.52 -9.85
C LEU A 5 11.38 2.44 -8.65
N ILE A 6 11.04 3.74 -8.78
CA ILE A 6 11.15 4.71 -7.70
C ILE A 6 10.32 4.26 -6.50
N THR A 7 9.05 3.92 -6.73
CA THR A 7 8.13 3.51 -5.66
C THR A 7 8.52 2.17 -5.05
N LYS A 8 9.03 1.21 -5.82
CA LYS A 8 9.64 -0.02 -5.26
C LYS A 8 10.85 0.26 -4.37
N ILE A 9 11.71 1.20 -4.73
CA ILE A 9 12.84 1.62 -3.88
C ILE A 9 12.32 2.26 -2.59
N LEU A 10 11.37 3.19 -2.67
CA LEU A 10 10.78 3.83 -1.49
C LEU A 10 10.08 2.82 -0.57
N MET A 11 9.33 1.88 -1.14
CA MET A 11 8.69 0.78 -0.42
C MET A 11 9.71 -0.13 0.26
N GLY A 12 10.75 -0.54 -0.47
CA GLY A 12 11.75 -1.49 0.04
C GLY A 12 12.70 -0.88 1.08
N THR A 13 13.00 0.41 0.97
CA THR A 13 13.96 1.09 1.87
C THR A 13 13.29 1.77 3.06
N LEU A 14 12.12 2.38 2.86
CA LEU A 14 11.44 3.18 3.88
C LEU A 14 10.06 2.63 4.25
N GLY A 15 9.43 1.83 3.38
CA GLY A 15 8.06 1.35 3.59
C GLY A 15 7.03 2.49 3.66
N CYS A 16 7.33 3.65 3.07
CA CYS A 16 6.52 4.87 3.18
C CYS A 16 5.55 5.09 2.00
N VAL A 17 5.68 4.32 0.92
CA VAL A 17 4.82 4.35 -0.27
C VAL A 17 4.67 2.92 -0.78
N PRO A 18 3.50 2.49 -1.29
CA PRO A 18 3.35 1.23 -2.01
C PRO A 18 4.16 1.18 -3.32
N ALA A 19 4.38 0.00 -3.89
CA ALA A 19 5.24 -0.19 -5.05
C ALA A 19 4.66 0.29 -6.40
N TYR A 20 3.41 0.77 -6.44
CA TYR A 20 2.67 1.22 -7.63
C TYR A 20 2.90 0.35 -8.89
N ASP A 21 3.10 -0.95 -8.71
CA ASP A 21 3.13 -1.89 -9.83
C ASP A 21 1.72 -2.29 -10.24
N ARG A 22 1.62 -3.03 -11.34
CA ARG A 22 0.35 -3.36 -11.97
C ARG A 22 -0.66 -3.96 -10.99
N PHE A 23 -0.26 -4.90 -10.14
CA PHE A 23 -1.21 -5.54 -9.22
C PHE A 23 -1.65 -4.59 -8.11
N PHE A 24 -0.77 -3.75 -7.57
CA PHE A 24 -1.21 -2.72 -6.63
C PHE A 24 -2.21 -1.74 -7.30
N GLN A 25 -1.89 -1.29 -8.52
CA GLN A 25 -2.74 -0.39 -9.30
C GLN A 25 -4.13 -0.98 -9.58
N ASP A 26 -4.17 -2.23 -10.04
CA ASP A 26 -5.42 -2.95 -10.30
C ASP A 26 -6.23 -3.13 -9.00
N GLY A 27 -5.56 -3.41 -7.88
CA GLY A 27 -6.19 -3.55 -6.57
C GLY A 27 -6.84 -2.27 -6.05
N VAL A 28 -6.15 -1.13 -6.12
CA VAL A 28 -6.73 0.16 -5.70
C VAL A 28 -7.81 0.65 -6.65
N ALA A 29 -7.73 0.30 -7.94
CA ALA A 29 -8.74 0.65 -8.94
C ALA A 29 -10.07 -0.08 -8.69
N LYS A 30 -10.03 -1.36 -8.29
CA LYS A 30 -11.22 -2.18 -7.99
C LYS A 30 -12.17 -1.51 -7.00
N TYR A 31 -11.62 -0.90 -5.96
CA TYR A 31 -12.38 -0.23 -4.90
C TYR A 31 -12.31 1.30 -4.96
N LYS A 32 -11.67 1.86 -6.00
CA LYS A 32 -11.49 3.30 -6.20
C LYS A 32 -10.87 4.01 -5.00
N VAL A 33 -9.89 3.36 -4.36
CA VAL A 33 -9.27 3.86 -3.11
C VAL A 33 -8.39 5.07 -3.37
N THR A 34 -7.61 5.03 -4.44
CA THR A 34 -6.72 6.13 -4.84
C THR A 34 -6.55 6.14 -6.36
N THR A 35 -5.78 7.09 -6.89
CA THR A 35 -5.41 7.04 -8.31
C THR A 35 -4.36 5.96 -8.54
N GLN A 36 -4.31 5.41 -9.76
CA GLN A 36 -3.35 4.38 -10.14
C GLN A 36 -1.93 4.95 -10.36
N GLU A 37 -1.75 6.26 -10.32
CA GLU A 37 -0.48 6.93 -10.57
C GLU A 37 0.13 7.47 -9.28
N TYR A 38 1.45 7.36 -9.16
CA TYR A 38 2.16 7.89 -8.00
C TYR A 38 2.17 9.43 -8.02
N SER A 39 1.54 10.03 -7.03
CA SER A 39 1.43 11.48 -6.85
C SER A 39 1.20 11.80 -5.37
N PRO A 40 1.42 13.06 -4.92
CA PRO A 40 1.08 13.46 -3.55
C PRO A 40 -0.39 13.21 -3.19
N GLU A 41 -1.30 13.50 -4.13
CA GLU A 41 -2.74 13.27 -3.96
C GLU A 41 -3.03 11.78 -3.76
N SER A 42 -2.38 10.91 -4.53
CA SER A 42 -2.63 9.47 -4.42
C SER A 42 -2.12 8.86 -3.11
N VAL A 43 -1.03 9.39 -2.57
CA VAL A 43 -0.55 9.02 -1.23
C VAL A 43 -1.49 9.53 -0.14
N LEU A 44 -1.97 10.77 -0.23
CA LEU A 44 -2.91 11.33 0.76
C LEU A 44 -4.21 10.52 0.82
N ARG A 45 -4.78 10.12 -0.33
CA ARG A 45 -5.95 9.24 -0.35
C ARG A 45 -5.71 7.87 0.31
N LEU A 46 -4.49 7.33 0.22
CA LEU A 46 -4.13 6.09 0.92
C LEU A 46 -4.05 6.31 2.44
N VAL A 47 -3.57 7.48 2.89
CA VAL A 47 -3.61 7.87 4.30
C VAL A 47 -5.06 7.98 4.77
N ASP A 48 -5.91 8.71 4.05
CA ASP A 48 -7.33 8.85 4.38
C ASP A 48 -8.02 7.47 4.47
N PHE A 49 -7.74 6.57 3.52
CA PHE A 49 -8.23 5.20 3.55
C PHE A 49 -7.75 4.43 4.78
N TYR A 50 -6.47 4.57 5.13
CA TYR A 50 -5.91 3.92 6.32
C TYR A 50 -6.60 4.41 7.59
N GLU A 51 -6.75 5.73 7.73
CA GLU A 51 -7.37 6.35 8.90
C GLU A 51 -8.85 5.95 9.05
N ALA A 52 -9.61 5.95 7.94
CA ALA A 52 -11.01 5.54 7.93
C ALA A 52 -11.23 4.06 8.31
N HIS A 53 -10.19 3.22 8.18
CA HIS A 53 -10.23 1.79 8.47
C HIS A 53 -9.19 1.36 9.51
N ASN A 54 -8.72 2.32 10.32
CA ASN A 54 -7.60 2.15 11.23
C ASN A 54 -7.80 0.95 12.17
N ASP A 55 -8.97 0.85 12.81
CA ASP A 55 -9.25 -0.22 13.79
C ASP A 55 -8.93 -1.62 13.25
N ARG A 56 -9.40 -1.93 12.03
CA ARG A 56 -9.19 -3.24 11.39
C ARG A 56 -7.77 -3.40 10.86
N LEU A 57 -7.19 -2.35 10.28
CA LEU A 57 -5.85 -2.41 9.70
C LEU A 57 -4.77 -2.49 10.77
N GLU A 58 -4.91 -1.76 11.87
CA GLU A 58 -4.00 -1.81 13.02
C GLU A 58 -4.13 -3.13 13.79
N GLU A 59 -5.34 -3.69 13.92
CA GLU A 59 -5.52 -5.04 14.48
C GLU A 59 -4.66 -6.08 13.72
N VAL A 60 -4.76 -6.09 12.39
CA VAL A 60 -3.96 -6.99 11.55
C VAL A 60 -2.47 -6.65 11.62
N ARG A 61 -2.10 -5.36 11.51
CA ARG A 61 -0.70 -4.90 11.52
C ARG A 61 0.02 -5.26 12.82
N ARG A 62 -0.68 -5.22 13.97
CA ARG A 62 -0.13 -5.65 15.27
C ARG A 62 0.18 -7.14 15.31
N GLY A 63 -0.57 -7.96 14.57
CA GLY A 63 -0.27 -9.39 14.37
C GLY A 63 0.92 -9.63 13.43
N MET A 64 1.27 -8.66 12.59
CA MET A 64 2.42 -8.70 11.66
C MET A 64 3.69 -8.17 12.34
N LYS A 65 4.13 -8.83 13.42
CA LYS A 65 5.40 -8.53 14.10
C LYS A 65 6.40 -9.65 13.86
N ARG A 66 7.63 -9.30 13.46
CA ARG A 66 8.76 -10.22 13.42
C ARG A 66 9.89 -9.63 14.25
N ASP A 67 10.34 -10.39 15.25
CA ASP A 67 11.28 -9.91 16.26
C ASP A 67 10.76 -8.60 16.87
N ASP A 68 11.52 -7.50 16.83
CA ASP A 68 11.08 -6.17 17.29
C ASP A 68 10.62 -5.23 16.18
N LEU A 69 10.49 -5.73 14.95
CA LEU A 69 10.07 -4.94 13.80
C LEU A 69 8.55 -5.02 13.60
N ILE A 70 7.92 -3.85 13.55
CA ILE A 70 6.51 -3.70 13.22
C ILE A 70 6.42 -3.29 11.75
N TYR A 71 5.54 -3.96 10.99
CA TYR A 71 5.31 -3.60 9.60
C TYR A 71 4.81 -2.16 9.46
N PRO A 72 5.34 -1.37 8.50
CA PRO A 72 4.82 -0.04 8.18
C PRO A 72 3.37 -0.10 7.67
N GLN A 73 2.58 0.95 7.94
CA GLN A 73 1.18 1.05 7.51
C GLN A 73 1.04 0.96 5.98
N MET A 74 1.89 1.67 5.24
CA MET A 74 1.88 1.63 3.77
C MET A 74 2.30 0.26 3.23
N LYS A 75 3.10 -0.51 3.98
CA LYS A 75 3.42 -1.89 3.59
C LYS A 75 2.21 -2.82 3.74
N VAL A 76 1.35 -2.59 4.72
CA VAL A 76 0.08 -3.34 4.87
C VAL A 76 -0.84 -3.05 3.68
N LEU A 77 -0.99 -1.77 3.30
CA LEU A 77 -1.80 -1.39 2.13
C LEU A 77 -1.21 -1.96 0.84
N ASP A 78 0.10 -1.88 0.65
CA ASP A 78 0.82 -2.47 -0.48
C ASP A 78 0.50 -3.96 -0.62
N MET A 79 0.70 -4.76 0.44
CA MET A 79 0.42 -6.20 0.40
C MET A 79 -1.06 -6.51 0.16
N GLY A 80 -1.97 -5.79 0.84
CA GLY A 80 -3.40 -6.03 0.73
C GLY A 80 -3.96 -5.73 -0.66
N PHE A 81 -3.68 -4.56 -1.21
CA PHE A 81 -4.15 -4.20 -2.55
C PHE A 81 -3.42 -4.97 -3.64
N TRP A 82 -2.14 -5.29 -3.45
CA TRP A 82 -1.43 -6.17 -4.38
C TRP A 82 -2.11 -7.55 -4.47
N GLN A 83 -2.49 -8.15 -3.33
CA GLN A 83 -3.20 -9.44 -3.32
C GLN A 83 -4.53 -9.34 -4.08
N ILE A 84 -5.29 -8.26 -3.85
CA ILE A 84 -6.55 -8.02 -4.57
C ILE A 84 -6.32 -7.96 -6.08
N GLY A 85 -5.31 -7.20 -6.54
CA GLY A 85 -5.02 -7.08 -7.97
C GLY A 85 -4.52 -8.38 -8.59
N PHE A 86 -3.69 -9.13 -7.86
CA PHE A 86 -3.22 -10.46 -8.27
C PHE A 86 -4.37 -11.45 -8.46
N GLU A 87 -5.31 -11.51 -7.52
CA GLU A 87 -6.48 -12.41 -7.60
C GLU A 87 -7.49 -12.03 -8.69
N THR A 88 -7.49 -10.78 -9.12
CA THR A 88 -8.34 -10.31 -10.23
C THR A 88 -7.69 -10.41 -11.61
N SER A 89 -6.43 -10.84 -11.69
CA SER A 89 -5.65 -10.93 -12.92
C SER A 89 -5.63 -12.32 -13.55
#